data_AF-A0A423TVN1-F1
#
_entry.id   AF-A0A423TVN1-F1
#
_cell.length_a   1.000
_cell.length_b   1.000
_cell.length_c   1.000
_cell.angle_alpha   90.00
_cell.angle_beta   90.00
_cell.angle_gamma   90.00
#
_symmetry.space_group_name_H-M   'P 1'
#
loop_
_entity.id
_entity.type
_entity.pdbx_description
1 polymer ?
#
loop_
_entity_poly.entity_id
_entity_poly.type
_entity_poly.pdbx_seq_one_letter_code
_entity_poly.pdbx_strand_id
1 'polypeptide(L)'
;MPPYLVDRIQNSNLTIKKTCEMDEESQLEGDFATQVTKIVSQIRLPLHSQKIREAWAGVEETASLIEEKKNLDWTAVEKEVYLSLALLIAQLAALTHKGSELALITPGSDPHAIANSFRKTVTVCYLGSWAVWRPDAGKYDVDQIDPFLCTHVVYSYAQISETSWEAVVHIFKKVNPELKTLLSVGGNAKLMSEVSADPLKRQSFVSSAVSLAKNHSFDGLDSDWMYPGDENGSPEDKENYILLLTELREALVKEQLLLTAAVSLQKPVIDLAYDIPAMSAVTDLLILRGYNFHGTYDTYTHHHAPLYGHPGDTGNNLFLNIDYGVDYWVSGGADKSKLVLGLGTFGICWTLDSLSDTGTSLRPHKRGNRGLTQRRWASSGSMR
;
A
#
# COMPACT_ATOMS: atom_id res chain seq x y z
N MET A 1 -20.85 5.88 -19.98
CA MET A 1 -19.68 5.38 -20.73
C MET A 1 -19.30 6.41 -21.79
N PRO A 2 -18.01 6.77 -21.92
CA PRO A 2 -17.56 7.69 -22.95
C PRO A 2 -17.66 7.07 -24.37
N PRO A 3 -17.92 7.87 -25.42
CA PRO A 3 -18.21 7.39 -26.79
C PRO A 3 -17.12 6.57 -27.48
N TYR A 4 -15.86 6.60 -27.00
CA TYR A 4 -14.75 5.89 -27.66
C TYR A 4 -14.70 4.38 -27.38
N LEU A 5 -15.53 3.88 -26.45
CA LEU A 5 -15.63 2.44 -26.13
C LEU A 5 -16.65 1.69 -27.01
N VAL A 6 -17.52 2.41 -27.72
CA VAL A 6 -18.57 1.83 -28.58
C VAL A 6 -17.98 1.36 -29.92
N ASP A 7 -16.99 2.07 -30.47
CA ASP A 7 -16.40 1.75 -31.78
C ASP A 7 -15.58 0.45 -31.82
N ARG A 8 -15.12 -0.08 -30.67
CA ARG A 8 -14.45 -1.39 -30.62
C ARG A 8 -15.40 -2.57 -30.55
N ILE A 9 -16.66 -2.36 -30.18
CA ILE A 9 -17.68 -3.42 -30.13
C ILE A 9 -18.38 -3.57 -31.49
N GLN A 10 -18.46 -2.50 -32.29
CA GLN A 10 -19.18 -2.51 -33.57
C GLN A 10 -18.39 -3.11 -34.75
N ASN A 11 -17.09 -3.38 -34.61
CA ASN A 11 -16.25 -3.94 -35.68
C ASN A 11 -15.83 -5.41 -35.45
N SER A 12 -16.33 -6.08 -34.43
CA SER A 12 -16.17 -7.53 -34.28
C SER A 12 -17.41 -8.23 -34.82
N ASN A 13 -17.24 -8.99 -35.91
CA ASN A 13 -18.24 -9.91 -36.47
C ASN A 13 -18.50 -11.07 -35.49
N LEU A 14 -19.13 -10.80 -34.34
CA LEU A 14 -19.62 -11.80 -33.41
C LEU A 14 -21.14 -11.87 -33.53
N THR A 15 -21.59 -12.73 -34.43
CA THR A 15 -22.99 -13.13 -34.53
C THR A 15 -23.38 -13.83 -33.23
N ILE A 16 -24.18 -13.17 -32.38
CA ILE A 16 -24.80 -13.81 -31.22
C ILE A 16 -25.88 -14.75 -31.75
N LYS A 17 -25.54 -16.03 -31.89
CA LYS A 17 -26.54 -17.10 -32.04
C LYS A 17 -27.23 -17.28 -30.69
N LYS A 18 -28.53 -16.96 -30.65
CA LYS A 18 -29.47 -17.56 -29.70
C LYS A 18 -29.58 -19.05 -30.04
N THR A 19 -29.13 -19.91 -29.14
CA THR A 19 -29.54 -21.32 -29.01
C THR A 19 -28.80 -21.90 -27.81
N CYS A 20 -29.55 -22.29 -26.77
CA CYS A 20 -29.35 -23.51 -26.00
C CYS A 20 -30.70 -23.79 -25.34
N GLU A 21 -31.53 -24.55 -26.05
CA GLU A 21 -32.51 -25.43 -25.43
C GLU A 21 -31.75 -26.52 -24.65
N MET A 22 -32.37 -26.94 -23.55
CA MET A 22 -31.91 -27.99 -22.63
C MET A 22 -31.51 -29.27 -23.40
N ASP A 23 -30.21 -29.62 -23.40
CA ASP A 23 -29.68 -31.00 -23.59
C ASP A 23 -28.12 -31.12 -23.52
N GLU A 24 -27.39 -30.14 -22.97
CA GLU A 24 -25.89 -30.18 -22.93
C GLU A 24 -25.27 -30.06 -21.51
N GLU A 25 -26.03 -30.34 -20.45
CA GLU A 25 -25.51 -30.33 -19.07
C GLU A 25 -24.45 -31.42 -18.84
N SER A 26 -24.57 -32.57 -19.51
CA SER A 26 -23.63 -33.69 -19.36
C SER A 26 -22.28 -33.53 -20.08
N GLN A 27 -22.11 -32.49 -20.90
CA GLN A 27 -20.81 -32.18 -21.54
C GLN A 27 -19.98 -31.18 -20.73
N LEU A 28 -20.59 -30.40 -19.84
CA LEU A 28 -19.91 -29.37 -19.03
C LEU A 28 -19.10 -29.96 -17.85
N GLU A 29 -19.54 -31.07 -17.27
CA GLU A 29 -18.83 -31.72 -16.15
C GLU A 29 -17.48 -32.32 -16.56
N GLY A 30 -17.40 -32.90 -17.75
CA GLY A 30 -16.14 -33.44 -18.31
C GLY A 30 -15.14 -32.35 -18.73
N ASP A 31 -15.63 -31.15 -19.05
CA ASP A 31 -14.80 -30.06 -19.57
C ASP A 31 -14.25 -29.16 -18.45
N PHE A 32 -15.00 -28.96 -17.35
CA PHE A 32 -14.55 -28.10 -16.26
C PHE A 32 -13.33 -28.64 -15.51
N ALA A 33 -13.34 -29.92 -15.11
CA ALA A 33 -12.20 -30.56 -14.45
C ALA A 33 -10.95 -30.58 -15.33
N THR A 34 -11.14 -30.75 -16.65
CA THR A 34 -10.08 -30.73 -17.66
C THR A 34 -9.51 -29.32 -17.84
N GLN A 35 -10.35 -28.29 -17.88
CA GLN A 35 -9.92 -26.89 -18.00
C GLN A 35 -9.20 -26.39 -16.75
N VAL A 36 -9.70 -26.72 -15.55
CA VAL A 36 -9.04 -26.37 -14.27
C VAL A 36 -7.67 -27.04 -14.18
N THR A 37 -7.55 -28.33 -14.54
CA THR A 37 -6.27 -29.06 -14.56
C THR A 37 -5.29 -28.47 -15.58
N LYS A 38 -5.77 -28.03 -16.74
CA LYS A 38 -4.97 -27.39 -17.78
C LYS A 38 -4.46 -26.01 -17.35
N ILE A 39 -5.28 -25.25 -16.64
CA ILE A 39 -4.90 -23.94 -16.07
C ILE A 39 -3.87 -24.14 -14.95
N VAL A 40 -4.12 -25.07 -14.01
CA VAL A 40 -3.20 -25.38 -12.90
C VAL A 40 -1.83 -25.88 -13.39
N SER A 41 -1.80 -26.73 -14.43
CA SER A 41 -0.53 -27.22 -15.01
C SER A 41 0.25 -26.14 -15.79
N GLN A 42 -0.43 -25.14 -16.36
CA GLN A 42 0.21 -24.03 -17.07
C GLN A 42 0.87 -23.01 -16.14
N ILE A 43 0.40 -22.85 -14.90
CA ILE A 43 0.86 -21.77 -14.00
C ILE A 43 2.04 -22.19 -13.10
N ARG A 44 2.44 -23.48 -13.08
CA ARG A 44 3.62 -24.02 -12.34
C ARG A 44 3.75 -23.54 -10.88
N LEU A 45 2.65 -23.47 -10.13
CA LEU A 45 2.65 -23.17 -8.70
C LEU A 45 2.31 -24.45 -7.90
N PRO A 46 3.12 -24.84 -6.89
CA PRO A 46 2.87 -26.04 -6.11
C PRO A 46 1.73 -25.76 -5.12
N LEU A 47 0.49 -26.05 -5.52
CA LEU A 47 -0.64 -26.01 -4.61
C LEU A 47 -0.54 -27.20 -3.64
N HIS A 48 -0.61 -26.94 -2.34
CA HIS A 48 -0.59 -28.01 -1.33
C HIS A 48 -1.81 -28.93 -1.53
N SER A 49 -1.54 -30.16 -1.98
CA SER A 49 -2.54 -31.13 -2.47
C SER A 49 -3.64 -31.51 -1.48
N GLN A 50 -3.45 -31.23 -0.20
CA GLN A 50 -4.43 -31.52 0.85
C GLN A 50 -5.59 -30.50 0.85
N LYS A 51 -5.30 -29.21 0.73
CA LYS A 51 -6.34 -28.16 0.77
C LYS A 51 -7.25 -28.19 -0.47
N ILE A 52 -6.70 -28.56 -1.63
CA ILE A 52 -7.49 -28.80 -2.84
C ILE A 52 -8.42 -29.99 -2.65
N ARG A 53 -7.94 -31.08 -2.04
CA ARG A 53 -8.76 -32.27 -1.78
C ARG A 53 -9.89 -31.98 -0.80
N GLU A 54 -9.63 -31.18 0.23
CA GLU A 54 -10.66 -30.74 1.19
C GLU A 54 -11.71 -29.83 0.55
N ALA A 55 -11.30 -28.88 -0.30
CA ALA A 55 -12.23 -28.03 -1.05
C ALA A 55 -13.07 -28.81 -2.06
N TRP A 56 -12.46 -29.78 -2.75
CA TRP A 56 -13.15 -30.65 -3.71
C TRP A 56 -14.15 -31.57 -3.02
N ALA A 57 -13.81 -32.14 -1.85
CA ALA A 57 -14.73 -32.95 -1.06
C ALA A 57 -15.99 -32.17 -0.64
N GLY A 58 -15.86 -30.88 -0.30
CA GLY A 58 -17.01 -30.02 0.01
C GLY A 58 -17.93 -29.76 -1.19
N VAL A 59 -17.37 -29.67 -2.40
CA VAL A 59 -18.15 -29.57 -3.65
C VAL A 59 -18.87 -30.89 -3.93
N GLU A 60 -18.21 -32.04 -3.79
CA GLU A 60 -18.80 -33.38 -3.99
C GLU A 60 -19.92 -33.68 -2.98
N GLU A 61 -19.75 -33.29 -1.71
CA GLU A 61 -20.78 -33.42 -0.67
C GLU A 61 -22.00 -32.55 -0.98
N THR A 62 -21.77 -31.32 -1.44
CA THR A 62 -22.86 -30.39 -1.82
C THR A 62 -23.60 -30.88 -3.08
N ALA A 63 -22.88 -31.40 -4.07
CA ALA A 63 -23.48 -32.00 -5.27
C ALA A 63 -24.31 -33.25 -4.92
N SER A 64 -23.82 -34.09 -4.01
CA SER A 64 -24.54 -35.29 -3.54
C SER A 64 -25.83 -34.94 -2.79
N LEU A 65 -25.83 -33.85 -1.99
CA LEU A 65 -27.02 -33.34 -1.29
C LEU A 65 -28.10 -32.80 -2.25
N ILE A 66 -27.70 -32.37 -3.46
CA ILE A 66 -28.61 -31.90 -4.52
C ILE A 66 -29.24 -33.09 -5.24
N GLU A 67 -28.47 -34.14 -5.55
CA GLU A 67 -28.99 -35.36 -6.19
C GLU A 67 -30.01 -36.12 -5.33
N GLU A 68 -29.83 -36.12 -4.00
CA GLU A 68 -30.69 -36.89 -3.09
C GLU A 68 -32.10 -36.27 -2.91
N LYS A 69 -32.27 -34.98 -3.20
CA LYS A 69 -33.54 -34.26 -3.01
C LYS A 69 -34.26 -33.98 -4.33
N LYS A 70 -34.95 -35.00 -4.85
CA LYS A 70 -35.76 -34.97 -6.09
C LYS A 70 -36.97 -34.00 -6.13
N ASN A 71 -37.10 -33.04 -5.21
CA ASN A 71 -38.24 -32.10 -5.17
C ASN A 71 -37.83 -30.71 -4.61
N LEU A 72 -36.65 -30.22 -4.98
CA LEU A 72 -36.21 -28.89 -4.55
C LEU A 72 -36.66 -27.78 -5.51
N ASP A 73 -36.99 -26.63 -4.91
CA ASP A 73 -37.13 -25.37 -5.62
C ASP A 73 -35.76 -24.97 -6.17
N TRP A 74 -35.60 -25.14 -7.48
CA TRP A 74 -34.36 -24.87 -8.20
C TRP A 74 -33.85 -23.45 -8.00
N THR A 75 -34.72 -22.47 -7.75
CA THR A 75 -34.32 -21.08 -7.51
C THR A 75 -33.50 -20.91 -6.22
N ALA A 76 -33.76 -21.74 -5.19
CA ALA A 76 -33.00 -21.74 -3.95
C ALA A 76 -31.68 -22.52 -4.09
N VAL A 77 -31.72 -23.64 -4.81
CA VAL A 77 -30.54 -24.49 -5.08
C VAL A 77 -29.54 -23.77 -5.98
N GLU A 78 -30.02 -23.13 -7.04
CA GLU A 78 -29.21 -22.37 -7.99
C GLU A 78 -28.46 -21.23 -7.28
N LYS A 79 -29.13 -20.55 -6.33
CA LYS A 79 -28.49 -19.54 -5.48
C LYS A 79 -27.39 -20.11 -4.60
N GLU A 80 -27.61 -21.25 -3.96
CA GLU A 80 -26.60 -21.92 -3.12
C GLU A 80 -25.43 -22.48 -3.93
N VAL A 81 -25.68 -23.02 -5.12
CA VAL A 81 -24.65 -23.47 -6.06
C VAL A 81 -23.82 -22.29 -6.55
N TYR A 82 -24.45 -21.17 -6.95
CA TYR A 82 -23.73 -19.96 -7.34
C TYR A 82 -22.92 -19.37 -6.17
N LEU A 83 -23.46 -19.37 -4.95
CA LEU A 83 -22.73 -18.93 -3.75
C LEU A 83 -21.51 -19.82 -3.49
N SER A 84 -21.66 -21.14 -3.61
CA SER A 84 -20.59 -22.11 -3.41
C SER A 84 -19.49 -22.00 -4.48
N LEU A 85 -19.88 -21.82 -5.74
CA LEU A 85 -18.96 -21.62 -6.85
C LEU A 85 -18.22 -20.28 -6.74
N ALA A 86 -18.92 -19.21 -6.33
CA ALA A 86 -18.32 -17.91 -6.06
C ALA A 86 -17.35 -17.97 -4.87
N LEU A 87 -17.68 -18.72 -3.80
CA LEU A 87 -16.78 -18.96 -2.68
C LEU A 87 -15.51 -19.71 -3.12
N LEU A 88 -15.65 -20.75 -3.94
CA LEU A 88 -14.53 -21.52 -4.46
C LEU A 88 -13.62 -20.65 -5.35
N ILE A 89 -14.19 -19.85 -6.25
CA ILE A 89 -13.43 -18.91 -7.09
C ILE A 89 -12.73 -17.85 -6.23
N ALA A 90 -13.39 -17.33 -5.19
CA ALA A 90 -12.79 -16.37 -4.25
C ALA A 90 -11.65 -17.00 -3.42
N GLN A 91 -11.81 -18.25 -2.97
CA GLN A 91 -10.78 -19.00 -2.27
C GLN A 91 -9.58 -19.29 -3.19
N LEU A 92 -9.82 -19.70 -4.43
CA LEU A 92 -8.77 -19.91 -5.43
C LEU A 92 -8.08 -18.59 -5.80
N ALA A 93 -8.82 -17.50 -5.96
CA ALA A 93 -8.27 -16.16 -6.20
C ALA A 93 -7.39 -15.70 -5.02
N ALA A 94 -7.86 -15.87 -3.78
CA ALA A 94 -7.09 -15.57 -2.57
C ALA A 94 -5.84 -16.43 -2.44
N LEU A 95 -5.91 -17.71 -2.83
CA LEU A 95 -4.75 -18.62 -2.87
C LEU A 95 -3.75 -18.24 -3.97
N THR A 96 -4.22 -17.70 -5.10
CA THR A 96 -3.34 -17.25 -6.22
C THR A 96 -2.75 -15.86 -6.01
N HIS A 97 -3.42 -14.98 -5.25
CA HIS A 97 -2.92 -13.64 -4.92
C HIS A 97 -1.97 -13.70 -3.72
N LYS A 98 -0.81 -14.35 -3.94
CA LYS A 98 0.42 -14.35 -3.13
C LYS A 98 0.23 -14.48 -1.61
N GLY A 99 0.42 -15.71 -1.13
CA GLY A 99 1.15 -16.07 0.09
C GLY A 99 0.96 -15.17 1.32
N SER A 100 0.34 -15.77 2.36
CA SER A 100 0.18 -15.25 3.72
C SER A 100 -0.79 -14.08 3.88
N GLU A 101 -2.08 -14.41 3.95
CA GLU A 101 -2.82 -14.30 5.21
C GLU A 101 -4.06 -15.20 5.15
N LEU A 102 -3.98 -16.31 5.88
CA LEU A 102 -5.12 -17.12 6.29
C LEU A 102 -5.90 -16.32 7.35
N ALA A 103 -6.62 -15.27 6.95
CA ALA A 103 -7.77 -14.86 7.73
C ALA A 103 -8.90 -15.83 7.36
N LEU A 104 -9.06 -16.86 8.20
CA LEU A 104 -10.16 -17.82 8.18
C LEU A 104 -11.49 -17.12 7.86
N ILE A 105 -11.93 -17.26 6.61
CA ILE A 105 -13.28 -16.89 6.17
C ILE A 105 -14.20 -17.94 6.78
N THR A 106 -14.87 -17.56 7.87
CA THR A 106 -15.85 -18.42 8.52
C THR A 106 -16.99 -18.73 7.55
N PRO A 107 -17.49 -19.99 7.50
CA PRO A 107 -18.68 -20.32 6.74
C PRO A 107 -19.85 -19.43 7.20
N GLY A 108 -20.40 -18.61 6.30
CA GLY A 108 -21.49 -17.68 6.60
C GLY A 108 -21.17 -16.19 6.46
N SER A 109 -19.94 -15.81 6.12
CA SER A 109 -19.60 -14.41 5.83
C SER A 109 -19.98 -14.02 4.39
N ASP A 110 -20.77 -12.95 4.25
CA ASP A 110 -21.27 -12.45 2.96
C ASP A 110 -20.11 -12.00 2.05
N PRO A 111 -19.99 -12.55 0.81
CA PRO A 111 -18.99 -12.14 -0.16
C PRO A 111 -18.99 -10.63 -0.48
N HIS A 112 -20.17 -9.96 -0.42
CA HIS A 112 -20.24 -8.50 -0.57
C HIS A 112 -19.69 -7.77 0.67
N ALA A 113 -19.88 -8.31 1.88
CA ALA A 113 -19.26 -7.78 3.09
C ALA A 113 -17.73 -7.95 3.09
N ILE A 114 -17.22 -9.03 2.49
CA ILE A 114 -15.78 -9.29 2.30
C ILE A 114 -15.20 -8.37 1.21
N ALA A 115 -15.87 -8.22 0.06
CA ALA A 115 -15.50 -7.23 -0.95
C ALA A 115 -15.54 -5.79 -0.40
N ASN A 116 -16.54 -5.47 0.44
CA ASN A 116 -16.62 -4.20 1.13
C ASN A 116 -15.61 -4.07 2.28
N SER A 117 -15.12 -5.17 2.87
CA SER A 117 -14.01 -5.09 3.82
C SER A 117 -12.70 -4.74 3.13
N PHE A 118 -12.49 -5.15 1.88
CA PHE A 118 -11.40 -4.65 1.05
C PHE A 118 -11.57 -3.17 0.68
N ARG A 119 -12.81 -2.67 0.51
CA ARG A 119 -13.09 -1.22 0.42
C ARG A 119 -12.89 -0.46 1.75
N LYS A 120 -12.90 -1.16 2.90
CA LYS A 120 -12.62 -0.58 4.23
C LYS A 120 -11.13 -0.50 4.55
N THR A 121 -10.26 -1.19 3.80
CA THR A 121 -8.81 -1.13 4.03
C THR A 121 -8.25 0.16 3.47
N VAL A 122 -7.68 0.99 4.34
CA VAL A 122 -7.00 2.22 3.95
C VAL A 122 -5.76 1.87 3.12
N THR A 123 -5.69 2.37 1.89
CA THR A 123 -4.53 2.22 1.00
C THR A 123 -4.03 3.61 0.63
N VAL A 124 -2.80 3.92 1.04
CA VAL A 124 -2.18 5.23 0.84
C VAL A 124 -1.08 5.13 -0.21
N CYS A 125 -1.15 5.97 -1.24
CA CYS A 125 -0.19 6.00 -2.34
C CYS A 125 0.56 7.32 -2.37
N TYR A 126 1.90 7.26 -2.41
CA TYR A 126 2.77 8.43 -2.48
C TYR A 126 3.10 8.77 -3.93
N LEU A 127 2.76 10.00 -4.34
CA LEU A 127 3.20 10.57 -5.60
C LEU A 127 4.35 11.53 -5.36
N GLY A 128 5.55 11.14 -5.79
CA GLY A 128 6.71 12.03 -5.81
C GLY A 128 6.58 13.07 -6.92
N SER A 129 6.48 14.35 -6.58
CA SER A 129 6.36 15.49 -7.51
C SER A 129 7.51 15.59 -8.52
N TRP A 130 8.63 14.92 -8.24
CA TRP A 130 9.78 14.84 -9.13
C TRP A 130 9.69 13.76 -10.21
N ALA A 131 8.70 12.86 -10.14
CA ALA A 131 8.59 11.73 -11.07
C ALA A 131 8.33 12.19 -12.53
N VAL A 132 7.77 13.39 -12.72
CA VAL A 132 7.53 14.01 -14.03
C VAL A 132 8.82 14.29 -14.80
N TRP A 133 9.95 14.41 -14.09
CA TRP A 133 11.26 14.72 -14.65
C TRP A 133 12.10 13.48 -15.01
N ARG A 134 11.57 12.28 -14.77
CA ARG A 134 12.25 11.04 -15.17
C ARG A 134 12.24 10.91 -16.70
N PRO A 135 13.31 10.38 -17.30
CA PRO A 135 13.37 10.18 -18.75
C PRO A 135 12.53 8.97 -19.18
N ASP A 136 12.14 8.98 -20.45
CA ASP A 136 11.56 7.85 -21.17
C ASP A 136 10.36 7.22 -20.43
N ALA A 137 10.32 5.89 -20.36
CA ALA A 137 9.27 5.13 -19.66
C ALA A 137 9.24 5.37 -18.14
N GLY A 138 10.21 6.09 -17.58
CA GLY A 138 10.22 6.45 -16.16
C GLY A 138 9.39 7.68 -15.83
N LYS A 139 9.04 8.51 -16.82
CA LYS A 139 8.21 9.70 -16.64
C LYS A 139 6.85 9.29 -16.09
N TYR A 140 6.45 9.91 -14.98
CA TYR A 140 5.17 9.64 -14.34
C TYR A 140 4.55 10.94 -13.82
N ASP A 141 3.40 11.31 -14.38
CA ASP A 141 2.64 12.53 -14.06
C ASP A 141 1.26 12.18 -13.49
N VAL A 142 0.53 13.18 -13.01
CA VAL A 142 -0.72 13.04 -12.23
C VAL A 142 -1.86 12.42 -13.03
N ASP A 143 -1.86 12.59 -14.36
CA ASP A 143 -2.84 12.02 -15.28
C ASP A 143 -2.65 10.51 -15.52
N GLN A 144 -1.50 9.95 -15.12
CA GLN A 144 -1.17 8.53 -15.23
C GLN A 144 -1.54 7.71 -13.98
N ILE A 145 -2.04 8.36 -12.93
CA ILE A 145 -2.51 7.68 -11.72
C ILE A 145 -3.93 7.21 -11.94
N ASP A 146 -4.17 5.92 -11.72
CA ASP A 146 -5.52 5.37 -11.61
C ASP A 146 -6.18 5.88 -10.31
N PRO A 147 -7.22 6.74 -10.38
CA PRO A 147 -7.85 7.32 -9.20
C PRO A 147 -8.61 6.31 -8.33
N PHE A 148 -8.72 5.04 -8.75
CA PHE A 148 -9.38 3.96 -8.01
C PHE A 148 -8.40 2.98 -7.35
N LEU A 149 -7.10 3.12 -7.59
CA LEU A 149 -6.09 2.21 -7.04
C LEU A 149 -5.94 2.34 -5.52
N CYS A 150 -6.13 3.55 -4.99
CA CYS A 150 -5.84 3.90 -3.60
C CYS A 150 -7.04 4.62 -2.98
N THR A 151 -7.19 4.58 -1.66
CA THR A 151 -8.20 5.38 -0.96
C THR A 151 -7.67 6.77 -0.61
N HIS A 152 -6.35 6.89 -0.46
CA HIS A 152 -5.65 8.15 -0.22
C HIS A 152 -4.45 8.29 -1.18
N VAL A 153 -4.23 9.50 -1.69
CA VAL A 153 -3.02 9.88 -2.42
C VAL A 153 -2.33 11.00 -1.65
N VAL A 154 -1.06 10.77 -1.31
CA VAL A 154 -0.18 11.77 -0.72
C VAL A 154 0.67 12.39 -1.81
N TYR A 155 0.55 13.70 -1.99
CA TYR A 155 1.39 14.47 -2.90
C TYR A 155 2.68 14.90 -2.17
N SER A 156 3.82 14.32 -2.54
CA SER A 156 5.11 14.56 -1.87
C SER A 156 6.11 15.23 -2.81
N TYR A 157 6.66 16.39 -2.50
CA TYR A 157 6.38 17.30 -1.39
C TYR A 157 5.75 18.59 -1.91
N ALA A 158 5.13 19.35 -1.01
CA ALA A 158 4.83 20.74 -1.25
C ALA A 158 6.10 21.46 -1.75
N GLN A 159 6.12 21.84 -3.03
CA GLN A 159 7.10 22.77 -3.57
C GLN A 159 6.44 24.14 -3.75
N ILE A 160 7.21 25.20 -3.52
CA ILE A 160 6.82 26.58 -3.76
C ILE A 160 6.89 26.83 -5.28
N SER A 161 5.91 26.34 -6.03
CA SER A 161 5.72 26.70 -7.43
C SER A 161 4.23 26.71 -7.75
N GLU A 162 3.74 27.87 -8.16
CA GLU A 162 2.32 28.25 -8.27
C GLU A 162 1.58 27.65 -9.49
N THR A 163 2.16 26.69 -10.20
CA THR A 163 1.49 26.08 -11.35
C THR A 163 1.45 24.56 -11.21
N SER A 164 0.44 24.06 -10.46
CA SER A 164 -0.38 22.88 -10.82
C SER A 164 -1.07 22.15 -9.64
N TRP A 165 -0.96 22.56 -8.37
CA TRP A 165 -1.62 21.84 -7.25
C TRP A 165 -3.14 21.70 -7.39
N GLU A 166 -3.80 22.77 -7.83
CA GLU A 166 -5.25 22.76 -8.06
C GLU A 166 -5.64 21.80 -9.19
N ALA A 167 -4.81 21.70 -10.23
CA ALA A 167 -5.05 20.77 -11.33
C ALA A 167 -4.97 19.31 -10.86
N VAL A 168 -4.02 18.99 -9.98
CA VAL A 168 -3.85 17.62 -9.44
C VAL A 168 -5.11 17.18 -8.69
N VAL A 169 -5.55 17.97 -7.71
CA VAL A 169 -6.72 17.63 -6.90
C VAL A 169 -7.99 17.62 -7.77
N HIS A 170 -8.15 18.59 -8.67
CA HIS A 170 -9.32 18.65 -9.54
C HIS A 170 -9.42 17.44 -10.48
N ILE A 171 -8.30 17.00 -11.06
CA ILE A 171 -8.26 15.81 -11.95
C ILE A 171 -8.72 14.57 -11.17
N PHE A 172 -8.17 14.34 -9.98
CA PHE A 172 -8.54 13.18 -9.18
C PHE A 172 -10.00 13.19 -8.74
N LYS A 173 -10.44 14.30 -8.15
CA LYS A 173 -11.79 14.42 -7.59
C LYS A 173 -12.88 14.38 -8.66
N LYS A 174 -12.58 14.81 -9.88
CA LYS A 174 -13.52 14.69 -11.02
C LYS A 174 -13.81 13.24 -11.40
N VAL A 175 -12.84 12.33 -11.24
CA VAL A 175 -12.96 10.92 -11.62
C VAL A 175 -13.40 10.07 -10.43
N ASN A 176 -12.81 10.27 -9.26
CA ASN A 176 -13.16 9.60 -8.01
C ASN A 176 -13.35 10.63 -6.89
N PRO A 177 -14.60 11.09 -6.65
CA PRO A 177 -14.91 12.03 -5.56
C PRO A 177 -14.60 11.49 -4.15
N GLU A 178 -14.54 10.16 -3.98
CA GLU A 178 -14.26 9.52 -2.70
C GLU A 178 -12.77 9.50 -2.35
N LEU A 179 -11.87 9.62 -3.35
CA LEU A 179 -10.42 9.62 -3.15
C LEU A 179 -10.01 10.76 -2.23
N LYS A 180 -9.24 10.48 -1.19
CA LYS A 180 -8.66 11.51 -0.32
C LYS A 180 -7.29 11.94 -0.83
N THR A 181 -7.08 13.24 -0.91
CA THR A 181 -5.80 13.83 -1.32
C THR A 181 -5.16 14.53 -0.14
N LEU A 182 -3.90 14.20 0.14
CA LEU A 182 -3.12 14.77 1.23
C LEU A 182 -1.91 15.47 0.65
N LEU A 183 -1.49 16.56 1.30
CA LEU A 183 -0.25 17.24 0.95
C LEU A 183 0.83 16.96 2.00
N SER A 184 1.99 16.49 1.54
CA SER A 184 3.11 16.16 2.44
C SER A 184 3.99 17.38 2.76
N VAL A 185 4.27 17.58 4.04
CA VAL A 185 5.07 18.68 4.62
C VAL A 185 6.14 18.11 5.57
N GLY A 186 7.33 18.72 5.66
CA GLY A 186 8.37 18.31 6.64
C GLY A 186 9.75 17.94 6.06
N GLY A 187 9.91 17.93 4.74
CA GLY A 187 11.08 17.35 4.05
C GLY A 187 12.48 17.96 4.31
N ASN A 188 12.64 18.94 5.20
CA ASN A 188 13.96 19.43 5.64
C ASN A 188 14.12 19.28 7.15
N ALA A 189 14.93 18.31 7.59
CA ALA A 189 15.06 17.95 9.01
C ALA A 189 15.54 19.11 9.89
N LYS A 190 16.53 19.88 9.41
CA LYS A 190 17.07 21.02 10.16
C LYS A 190 16.02 22.12 10.36
N LEU A 191 15.33 22.49 9.28
CA LEU A 191 14.28 23.50 9.34
C LEU A 191 13.12 23.02 10.23
N MET A 192 12.77 21.73 10.17
CA MET A 192 11.74 21.18 11.04
C MET A 192 12.13 21.23 12.52
N SER A 193 13.38 20.93 12.87
CA SER A 193 13.88 21.12 14.24
C SER A 193 13.77 22.59 14.67
N GLU A 194 14.25 23.53 13.85
CA GLU A 194 14.19 24.98 14.14
C GLU A 194 12.76 25.53 14.25
N VAL A 195 11.83 25.04 13.42
CA VAL A 195 10.42 25.43 13.44
C VAL A 195 9.72 24.81 14.65
N SER A 196 9.96 23.54 14.94
CA SER A 196 9.31 22.82 16.03
C SER A 196 9.70 23.37 17.41
N ALA A 197 10.93 23.86 17.58
CA ALA A 197 11.42 24.39 18.85
C ALA A 197 10.82 25.75 19.24
N ASP A 198 10.32 26.54 18.30
CA ASP A 198 9.85 27.92 18.54
C ASP A 198 8.33 28.02 18.37
N PRO A 199 7.56 28.37 19.43
CA PRO A 199 6.10 28.46 19.35
C PRO A 199 5.58 29.43 18.28
N LEU A 200 6.27 30.54 18.01
CA LEU A 200 5.85 31.51 16.99
C LEU A 200 6.09 30.96 15.57
N LYS A 201 7.19 30.22 15.39
CA LYS A 201 7.48 29.55 14.12
C LYS A 201 6.53 28.39 13.88
N ARG A 202 6.22 27.58 14.90
CA ARG A 202 5.19 26.52 14.80
C ARG A 202 3.85 27.09 14.39
N GLN A 203 3.37 28.14 15.06
CA GLN A 203 2.10 28.79 14.70
C GLN A 203 2.10 29.30 13.25
N SER A 204 3.19 29.92 12.81
CA SER A 204 3.33 30.41 11.43
C SER A 204 3.32 29.25 10.42
N PHE A 205 4.05 28.18 10.70
CA PHE A 205 4.06 26.96 9.91
C PHE A 205 2.68 26.30 9.83
N VAL A 206 2.01 26.09 10.96
CA VAL A 206 0.66 25.51 11.04
C VAL A 206 -0.32 26.33 10.20
N SER A 207 -0.34 27.65 10.38
CA SER A 207 -1.24 28.55 9.64
C SER A 207 -1.01 28.45 8.13
N SER A 208 0.25 28.50 7.69
CA SER A 208 0.60 28.41 6.27
C SER A 208 0.28 27.05 5.66
N ALA A 209 0.59 25.94 6.35
CA ALA A 209 0.34 24.60 5.87
C ALA A 209 -1.17 24.30 5.71
N VAL A 210 -1.97 24.69 6.71
CA VAL A 210 -3.44 24.54 6.67
C VAL A 210 -4.05 25.40 5.57
N SER A 211 -3.59 26.65 5.43
CA SER A 211 -4.05 27.54 4.36
C SER A 211 -3.75 26.96 2.98
N LEU A 212 -2.56 26.36 2.80
CA LEU A 212 -2.15 25.80 1.53
C LEU A 212 -2.95 24.53 1.19
N ALA A 213 -3.21 23.65 2.16
CA ALA A 213 -4.08 22.49 1.96
C ALA A 213 -5.49 22.92 1.53
N LYS A 214 -6.07 23.89 2.25
CA LYS A 214 -7.42 24.41 1.99
C LYS A 214 -7.54 25.11 0.64
N ASN A 215 -6.61 26.03 0.34
CA ASN A 215 -6.65 26.81 -0.91
C ASN A 215 -6.51 25.94 -2.15
N HIS A 216 -5.81 24.81 -2.04
CA HIS A 216 -5.67 23.84 -3.14
C HIS A 216 -6.60 22.63 -3.02
N SER A 217 -7.62 22.68 -2.16
CA SER A 217 -8.67 21.67 -2.00
C SER A 217 -8.19 20.28 -1.57
N PHE A 218 -7.03 20.17 -0.92
CA PHE A 218 -6.60 18.91 -0.30
C PHE A 218 -7.54 18.53 0.85
N ASP A 219 -7.71 17.23 1.08
CA ASP A 219 -8.47 16.67 2.21
C ASP A 219 -7.65 16.60 3.51
N GLY A 220 -6.37 17.00 3.48
CA GLY A 220 -5.53 17.02 4.67
C GLY A 220 -4.03 17.18 4.42
N LEU A 221 -3.27 17.01 5.49
CA LEU A 221 -1.81 17.08 5.52
C LEU A 221 -1.19 15.73 5.91
N ASP A 222 0.00 15.46 5.36
CA ASP A 222 0.89 14.38 5.76
C ASP A 222 2.17 14.98 6.33
N SER A 223 2.51 14.66 7.58
CA SER A 223 3.76 15.08 8.21
C SER A 223 4.86 14.07 7.89
N ASP A 224 5.88 14.50 7.15
CA ASP A 224 7.00 13.68 6.72
C ASP A 224 8.34 14.30 7.16
N TRP A 225 8.61 14.27 8.47
CA TRP A 225 9.88 14.67 9.05
C TRP A 225 10.76 13.43 9.28
N MET A 226 11.87 13.36 8.54
CA MET A 226 12.88 12.29 8.65
C MET A 226 14.23 12.81 9.16
N TYR A 227 14.61 12.62 10.42
CA TYR A 227 13.75 12.29 11.56
C TYR A 227 14.02 13.28 12.72
N PRO A 228 13.03 13.52 13.60
CA PRO A 228 13.24 14.28 14.84
C PRO A 228 14.44 13.75 15.63
N GLY A 229 15.35 14.63 16.05
CA GLY A 229 16.49 14.29 16.90
C GLY A 229 17.68 13.61 16.20
N ASP A 230 17.62 13.41 14.88
CA ASP A 230 18.74 12.89 14.08
C ASP A 230 19.87 13.93 13.93
N GLU A 231 20.94 13.64 13.16
CA GLU A 231 22.17 14.47 13.07
C GLU A 231 21.94 15.97 12.77
N ASN A 232 20.82 16.35 12.16
CA ASN A 232 20.46 17.73 11.84
C ASN A 232 19.40 18.35 12.78
N GLY A 233 19.03 17.64 13.85
CA GLY A 233 18.01 18.02 14.82
C GLY A 233 18.57 18.34 16.21
N SER A 234 17.67 18.38 17.18
CA SER A 234 17.94 18.63 18.60
C SER A 234 17.39 17.49 19.48
N PRO A 235 17.98 17.22 20.66
CA PRO A 235 17.48 16.19 21.57
C PRO A 235 16.00 16.37 21.99
N GLU A 236 15.53 17.62 22.04
CA GLU A 236 14.16 18.00 22.40
C GLU A 236 13.16 17.85 21.23
N ASP A 237 13.62 17.45 20.05
CA ASP A 237 12.76 17.33 18.87
C ASP A 237 11.63 16.32 19.06
N LYS A 238 11.80 15.29 19.90
CA LYS A 238 10.72 14.34 20.21
C LYS A 238 9.54 15.07 20.84
N GLU A 239 9.77 15.84 21.90
CA GLU A 239 8.72 16.60 22.57
C GLU A 239 8.17 17.71 21.67
N ASN A 240 9.06 18.42 20.97
CA ASN A 240 8.67 19.51 20.05
C ASN A 240 7.83 19.01 18.87
N TYR A 241 8.07 17.78 18.40
CA TYR A 241 7.28 17.19 17.33
C TYR A 241 5.84 16.92 17.78
N ILE A 242 5.63 16.50 19.03
CA ILE A 242 4.29 16.35 19.60
C ILE A 242 3.56 17.69 19.71
N LEU A 243 4.26 18.75 20.13
CA LEU A 243 3.69 20.10 20.16
C LEU A 243 3.24 20.52 18.75
N LEU A 244 4.10 20.32 17.75
CA LEU A 244 3.77 20.64 16.36
C LEU A 244 2.58 19.85 15.82
N LEU A 245 2.53 18.52 16.05
CA LEU A 245 1.42 17.68 15.60
C LEU A 245 0.10 18.03 16.31
N THR A 246 0.16 18.41 17.59
CA THR A 246 -1.00 18.85 18.36
C THR A 246 -1.55 20.16 17.79
N GLU A 247 -0.70 21.15 17.55
CA GLU A 247 -1.10 22.43 16.97
C GLU A 247 -1.67 22.26 15.54
N LEU A 248 -1.07 21.38 14.72
CA LEU A 248 -1.62 21.00 13.41
C LEU A 248 -3.00 20.36 13.55
N ARG A 249 -3.17 19.39 14.44
CA ARG A 249 -4.46 18.71 14.67
C ARG A 249 -5.55 19.70 15.06
N GLU A 250 -5.27 20.58 16.01
CA GLU A 250 -6.22 21.60 16.47
C GLU A 250 -6.66 22.55 15.34
N ALA A 251 -5.74 22.90 14.45
CA ALA A 251 -6.04 23.74 13.29
C ALA A 251 -6.82 22.99 12.20
N LEU A 252 -6.43 21.76 11.88
CA LEU A 252 -7.04 20.95 10.82
C LEU A 252 -8.46 20.49 11.16
N VAL A 253 -8.76 20.17 12.42
CA VAL A 253 -10.13 19.77 12.85
C VAL A 253 -11.15 20.88 12.59
N LYS A 254 -10.77 22.15 12.77
CA LYS A 254 -11.65 23.30 12.49
C LYS A 254 -12.04 23.38 11.01
N GLU A 255 -11.16 22.89 10.14
CA GLU A 255 -11.33 22.87 8.69
C GLU A 255 -11.82 21.51 8.16
N GLN A 256 -12.10 20.54 9.05
CA GLN A 256 -12.49 19.16 8.71
C GLN A 256 -11.46 18.45 7.82
N LEU A 257 -10.18 18.73 8.05
CA LEU A 257 -9.06 18.16 7.30
C LEU A 257 -8.37 17.04 8.09
N LEU A 258 -7.81 16.07 7.36
CA LEU A 258 -7.05 14.95 7.91
C LEU A 258 -5.62 15.38 8.29
N LEU A 259 -5.06 14.73 9.29
CA LEU A 259 -3.63 14.76 9.62
C LEU A 259 -3.09 13.34 9.67
N THR A 260 -2.11 13.06 8.82
CA THR A 260 -1.36 11.81 8.80
C THR A 260 0.11 12.08 9.09
N ALA A 261 0.87 11.05 9.47
CA ALA A 261 2.32 11.17 9.62
C ALA A 261 3.02 9.92 9.09
N ALA A 262 4.07 10.14 8.29
CA ALA A 262 4.95 9.09 7.81
C ALA A 262 6.10 8.85 8.80
N VAL A 263 6.21 7.64 9.33
CA VAL A 263 7.07 7.33 10.47
C VAL A 263 7.97 6.12 10.22
N SER A 264 9.11 6.07 10.90
CA SER A 264 10.06 4.94 10.80
C SER A 264 9.53 3.67 11.50
N LEU A 265 9.93 2.51 10.97
CA LEU A 265 9.78 1.20 11.64
C LEU A 265 11.06 0.73 12.36
N GLN A 266 12.14 1.49 12.28
CA GLN A 266 13.41 1.10 12.88
C GLN A 266 13.41 1.48 14.37
N LYS A 267 13.50 0.48 15.25
CA LYS A 267 13.50 0.69 16.71
C LYS A 267 14.41 1.84 17.18
N PRO A 268 15.69 1.96 16.73
CA PRO A 268 16.55 3.06 17.18
C PRO A 268 16.01 4.44 16.80
N VAL A 269 15.37 4.58 15.64
CA VAL A 269 14.75 5.84 15.20
C VAL A 269 13.48 6.11 15.99
N ILE A 270 12.66 5.08 16.24
CA ILE A 270 11.42 5.22 17.03
C ILE A 270 11.76 5.71 18.44
N ASP A 271 12.74 5.09 19.09
CA ASP A 271 13.18 5.44 20.44
C ASP A 271 13.75 6.86 20.52
N LEU A 272 14.34 7.36 19.44
CA LEU A 272 14.88 8.72 19.35
C LEU A 272 13.79 9.75 19.10
N ALA A 273 12.87 9.48 18.17
CA ALA A 273 12.08 10.51 17.51
C ALA A 273 10.62 10.60 17.99
N TYR A 274 10.05 9.53 18.55
CA TYR A 274 8.59 9.42 18.66
C TYR A 274 8.09 9.14 20.08
N ASP A 275 7.04 9.85 20.48
CA ASP A 275 6.13 9.46 21.54
C ASP A 275 4.91 8.77 20.88
N ILE A 276 4.93 7.43 20.87
CA ILE A 276 3.94 6.61 20.14
C ILE A 276 2.50 6.91 20.59
N PRO A 277 2.15 6.87 21.89
CA PRO A 277 0.80 7.18 22.34
C PRO A 277 0.36 8.59 21.96
N ALA A 278 1.22 9.61 22.15
CA ALA A 278 0.87 10.98 21.85
C ALA A 278 0.64 11.19 20.34
N MET A 279 1.51 10.63 19.49
CA MET A 279 1.33 10.67 18.03
C MET A 279 0.04 9.96 17.59
N SER A 280 -0.24 8.78 18.15
CA SER A 280 -1.46 8.01 17.84
C SER A 280 -2.73 8.76 18.27
N ALA A 281 -2.67 9.59 19.31
CA ALA A 281 -3.80 10.40 19.76
C ALA A 281 -4.10 11.56 18.80
N VAL A 282 -3.08 12.19 18.22
CA VAL A 282 -3.21 13.40 17.40
C VAL A 282 -3.21 13.17 15.89
N THR A 283 -2.99 11.95 15.41
CA THR A 283 -3.02 11.60 13.97
C THR A 283 -4.25 10.75 13.61
N ASP A 284 -4.70 10.84 12.35
CA ASP A 284 -5.76 9.99 11.81
C ASP A 284 -5.17 8.66 11.33
N LEU A 285 -4.00 8.74 10.70
CA LEU A 285 -3.23 7.59 10.23
C LEU A 285 -1.74 7.78 10.52
N LEU A 286 -1.08 6.70 10.89
CA LEU A 286 0.37 6.58 10.99
C LEU A 286 0.85 5.66 9.88
N ILE A 287 1.62 6.21 8.94
CA ILE A 287 2.10 5.50 7.76
C ILE A 287 3.51 4.97 8.06
N LEU A 288 3.58 3.69 8.36
CA LEU A 288 4.78 2.98 8.81
C LEU A 288 5.70 2.65 7.63
N ARG A 289 6.90 3.23 7.55
CA ARG A 289 7.84 3.01 6.44
C ARG A 289 8.48 1.61 6.50
N GLY A 290 7.85 0.62 5.88
CA GLY A 290 8.31 -0.77 5.79
C GLY A 290 9.47 -1.00 4.82
N TYR A 291 10.42 -0.07 4.76
CA TYR A 291 11.54 -0.07 3.82
C TYR A 291 12.68 0.82 4.33
N ASN A 292 13.85 0.72 3.69
CA ASN A 292 15.09 1.40 4.08
C ASN A 292 15.63 0.99 5.46
N PHE A 293 15.39 -0.25 5.88
CA PHE A 293 16.05 -0.84 7.05
C PHE A 293 17.57 -0.98 6.81
N HIS A 294 17.93 -1.36 5.59
CA HIS A 294 19.31 -1.49 5.14
C HIS A 294 19.49 -0.74 3.83
N GLY A 295 20.71 -0.29 3.55
CA GLY A 295 20.95 0.52 2.36
C GLY A 295 22.41 0.75 2.02
N THR A 296 22.66 1.72 1.14
CA THR A 296 24.03 2.01 0.65
C THR A 296 24.95 2.71 1.67
N TYR A 297 24.44 2.96 2.87
CA TYR A 297 25.18 3.39 4.05
C TYR A 297 25.74 2.20 4.85
N ASP A 298 25.24 0.99 4.61
CA ASP A 298 25.79 -0.23 5.21
C ASP A 298 27.09 -0.65 4.51
N THR A 299 27.94 -1.32 5.27
CA THR A 299 29.19 -1.93 4.78
C THR A 299 28.99 -3.36 4.29
N TYR A 300 27.76 -3.84 4.26
CA TYR A 300 27.35 -5.19 3.86
C TYR A 300 26.03 -5.17 3.08
N THR A 301 25.75 -6.21 2.29
CA THR A 301 24.48 -6.40 1.59
C THR A 301 23.41 -6.88 2.56
N HIS A 302 22.19 -6.36 2.44
CA HIS A 302 21.04 -6.90 3.18
C HIS A 302 19.73 -6.54 2.46
N HIS A 303 18.61 -7.14 2.83
CA HIS A 303 17.34 -6.72 2.24
C HIS A 303 16.90 -5.38 2.85
N HIS A 304 16.50 -4.39 2.05
CA HIS A 304 16.09 -3.07 2.58
C HIS A 304 14.71 -3.05 3.24
N ALA A 305 13.89 -4.08 2.98
CA ALA A 305 12.52 -4.22 3.48
C ALA A 305 12.27 -5.68 3.94
N PRO A 306 13.05 -6.22 4.88
CA PRO A 306 12.90 -7.61 5.29
C PRO A 306 11.62 -7.76 6.12
N LEU A 307 10.77 -8.74 5.77
CA LEU A 307 9.55 -9.01 6.54
C LEU A 307 9.90 -9.49 7.94
N TYR A 308 10.82 -10.45 8.03
CA TYR A 308 11.33 -11.03 9.27
C TYR A 308 12.85 -10.84 9.37
N GLY A 309 13.39 -10.92 10.59
CA GLY A 309 14.83 -10.93 10.82
C GLY A 309 15.53 -12.11 10.15
N HIS A 310 16.77 -11.91 9.70
CA HIS A 310 17.60 -12.95 9.14
C HIS A 310 18.29 -13.75 10.27
N PRO A 311 18.48 -15.08 10.16
CA PRO A 311 19.09 -15.88 11.23
C PRO A 311 20.52 -15.46 11.62
N GLY A 312 21.23 -14.78 10.72
CA GLY A 312 22.55 -14.22 10.97
C GLY A 312 22.57 -12.81 11.54
N ASP A 313 21.40 -12.19 11.75
CA ASP A 313 21.32 -10.85 12.33
C ASP A 313 21.76 -10.85 13.79
N THR A 314 22.49 -9.80 14.16
CA THR A 314 23.00 -9.60 15.53
C THR A 314 22.94 -8.13 15.90
N GLY A 315 22.99 -7.83 17.20
CA GLY A 315 22.93 -6.45 17.68
C GLY A 315 21.66 -5.74 17.22
N ASN A 316 21.79 -4.52 16.70
CA ASN A 316 20.65 -3.73 16.24
C ASN A 316 19.91 -4.36 15.06
N ASN A 317 20.57 -5.18 14.23
CA ASN A 317 19.94 -5.80 13.06
C ASN A 317 18.78 -6.74 13.44
N LEU A 318 18.79 -7.29 14.66
CA LEU A 318 17.69 -8.11 15.19
C LEU A 318 16.34 -7.37 15.14
N PHE A 319 16.37 -6.04 15.19
CA PHE A 319 15.19 -5.18 15.22
C PHE A 319 14.92 -4.48 13.86
N LEU A 320 15.78 -4.69 12.86
CA LEU A 320 15.68 -4.02 11.55
C LEU A 320 14.85 -4.83 10.55
N ASN A 321 13.62 -5.17 10.94
CA ASN A 321 12.65 -5.85 10.08
C ASN A 321 11.22 -5.34 10.34
N ILE A 322 10.34 -5.59 9.37
CA ILE A 322 8.96 -5.08 9.37
C ILE A 322 8.16 -5.66 10.52
N ASP A 323 8.23 -6.97 10.74
CA ASP A 323 7.50 -7.70 11.80
C ASP A 323 7.80 -7.11 13.18
N TYR A 324 9.08 -7.01 13.54
CA TYR A 324 9.50 -6.41 14.80
C TYR A 324 9.05 -4.94 14.91
N GLY A 325 9.25 -4.14 13.86
CA GLY A 325 8.89 -2.73 13.88
C GLY A 325 7.40 -2.51 14.11
N VAL A 326 6.54 -3.29 13.44
CA VAL A 326 5.08 -3.19 13.59
C VAL A 326 4.67 -3.59 14.99
N ASP A 327 5.18 -4.70 15.51
CA ASP A 327 4.94 -5.14 16.88
C ASP A 327 5.43 -4.11 17.91
N TYR A 328 6.52 -3.39 17.62
CA TYR A 328 7.02 -2.33 18.49
C TYR A 328 6.07 -1.13 18.56
N TRP A 329 5.52 -0.68 17.42
CA TRP A 329 4.49 0.37 17.41
C TRP A 329 3.23 -0.05 18.18
N VAL A 330 2.77 -1.28 17.95
CA VAL A 330 1.59 -1.83 18.62
C VAL A 330 1.79 -1.94 20.13
N SER A 331 2.89 -2.55 20.58
CA SER A 331 3.20 -2.72 21.99
C SER A 331 3.53 -1.39 22.68
N GLY A 332 4.03 -0.41 21.92
CA GLY A 332 4.23 0.97 22.35
C GLY A 332 2.93 1.79 22.53
N GLY A 333 1.76 1.22 22.23
CA GLY A 333 0.46 1.84 22.48
C GLY A 333 -0.19 2.53 21.29
N ALA A 334 0.30 2.29 20.07
CA ALA A 334 -0.37 2.79 18.87
C ALA A 334 -1.74 2.10 18.66
N ASP A 335 -2.73 2.88 18.24
CA ASP A 335 -4.01 2.33 17.81
C ASP A 335 -3.82 1.57 16.49
N LYS A 336 -3.97 0.24 16.53
CA LYS A 336 -3.85 -0.65 15.36
C LYS A 336 -4.70 -0.20 14.18
N SER A 337 -5.87 0.40 14.43
CA SER A 337 -6.78 0.84 13.37
C SER A 337 -6.26 2.04 12.58
N LYS A 338 -5.25 2.75 13.10
CA LYS A 338 -4.60 3.90 12.47
C LYS A 338 -3.31 3.55 11.75
N LEU A 339 -2.78 2.35 11.94
CA LEU A 339 -1.51 1.93 11.36
C LEU A 339 -1.68 1.51 9.90
N VAL A 340 -0.88 2.10 9.01
CA VAL A 340 -0.82 1.74 7.59
C VAL A 340 0.60 1.31 7.26
N LEU A 341 0.79 0.04 6.87
CA LEU A 341 2.11 -0.47 6.49
C LEU A 341 2.50 0.00 5.08
N GLY A 342 3.55 0.81 4.99
CA GLY A 342 4.12 1.27 3.74
C GLY A 342 4.97 0.20 3.06
N LEU A 343 4.76 0.04 1.75
CA LEU A 343 5.49 -0.93 0.92
C LEU A 343 6.42 -0.20 -0.06
N GLY A 344 7.69 -0.55 -0.06
CA GLY A 344 8.68 0.04 -0.98
C GLY A 344 8.57 -0.56 -2.36
N THR A 345 8.07 0.19 -3.36
CA THR A 345 8.05 -0.24 -4.77
C THR A 345 9.38 0.07 -5.49
N PHE A 346 10.49 -0.05 -4.77
CA PHE A 346 11.85 0.17 -5.26
C PHE A 346 12.80 -0.80 -4.58
N GLY A 347 14.01 -0.93 -5.10
CA GLY A 347 15.07 -1.73 -4.49
C GLY A 347 16.33 -0.92 -4.25
N ILE A 348 17.19 -1.43 -3.38
CA ILE A 348 18.56 -0.92 -3.18
C ILE A 348 19.52 -1.95 -3.74
N CYS A 349 20.50 -1.47 -4.52
CA CYS A 349 21.42 -2.32 -5.25
C CYS A 349 22.86 -2.09 -4.80
N TRP A 350 23.66 -3.16 -4.83
CA TRP A 350 25.10 -3.15 -4.62
C TRP A 350 25.83 -3.72 -5.83
N THR A 351 27.12 -3.41 -5.95
CA THR A 351 28.06 -4.13 -6.83
C THR A 351 28.93 -5.02 -5.95
N LEU A 352 28.98 -6.31 -6.22
CA LEU A 352 29.78 -7.28 -5.47
C LEU A 352 31.20 -7.42 -6.05
N ASP A 353 32.16 -7.84 -5.23
CA ASP A 353 33.53 -8.16 -5.67
C ASP A 353 33.58 -9.44 -6.51
N SER A 354 32.66 -10.38 -6.25
CA SER A 354 32.55 -11.66 -6.96
C SER A 354 31.09 -12.04 -7.20
N LEU A 355 30.85 -12.78 -8.28
CA LEU A 355 29.55 -13.42 -8.55
C LEU A 355 29.46 -14.85 -8.00
N SER A 356 30.54 -15.36 -7.40
CA SER A 356 30.56 -16.69 -6.77
C SER A 356 29.79 -16.71 -5.44
N ASP A 357 29.57 -15.56 -4.83
CA ASP A 357 28.78 -15.39 -3.61
C ASP A 357 27.88 -14.17 -3.76
N THR A 358 26.56 -14.40 -3.74
CA THR A 358 25.52 -13.38 -3.95
C THR A 358 24.52 -13.32 -2.81
N GLY A 359 24.90 -13.84 -1.63
CA GLY A 359 24.09 -13.84 -0.43
C GLY A 359 23.92 -12.48 0.26
N THR A 360 23.26 -12.53 1.41
CA THR A 360 23.17 -11.43 2.38
C THR A 360 24.45 -11.35 3.23
N SER A 361 24.64 -10.21 3.89
CA SER A 361 25.76 -9.91 4.78
C SER A 361 27.14 -9.93 4.11
N LEU A 362 27.19 -9.76 2.79
CA LEU A 362 28.43 -9.69 2.03
C LEU A 362 28.96 -8.27 1.96
N ARG A 363 30.28 -8.10 2.07
CA ARG A 363 30.89 -6.80 1.80
C ARG A 363 30.73 -6.44 0.31
N PRO A 364 30.06 -5.33 -0.04
CA PRO A 364 29.97 -4.90 -1.42
C PRO A 364 31.25 -4.18 -1.84
N HIS A 365 31.59 -4.28 -3.12
CA HIS A 365 32.65 -3.47 -3.73
C HIS A 365 32.30 -1.99 -3.70
N LYS A 366 31.05 -1.67 -4.08
CA LYS A 366 30.49 -0.32 -4.16
C LYS A 366 28.97 -0.34 -4.25
N ARG A 367 28.36 0.85 -4.26
CA ARG A 367 26.94 1.04 -4.59
C ARG A 367 26.61 0.49 -5.98
N GLY A 368 25.40 -0.02 -6.15
CA GLY A 368 24.91 -0.50 -7.44
C GLY A 368 24.95 0.60 -8.50
N ASN A 369 25.11 0.20 -9.76
CA ASN A 369 24.99 1.13 -10.88
C ASN A 369 23.58 1.73 -10.91
N ARG A 370 23.48 2.98 -11.38
CA ARG A 370 22.19 3.68 -11.46
C ARG A 370 21.28 3.01 -12.50
N GLY A 371 19.99 2.97 -12.22
CA GLY A 371 18.98 2.54 -13.19
C GLY A 371 18.87 3.52 -14.37
N LEU A 372 18.40 3.02 -15.51
CA LEU A 372 18.27 3.78 -16.76
C LEU A 372 17.43 5.07 -16.60
N THR A 373 16.41 5.02 -15.74
CA THR A 373 15.48 6.13 -15.48
C THR A 373 15.87 6.98 -14.26
N GLN A 374 17.00 6.70 -13.62
CA GLN A 374 17.52 7.49 -12.50
C GLN A 374 18.46 8.59 -13.00
N ARG A 375 17.94 9.80 -13.27
CA ARG A 375 18.81 10.98 -13.43
C ARG A 375 19.35 11.45 -12.09
N ARG A 376 20.55 12.04 -12.11
CA ARG A 376 21.15 12.75 -10.97
C ARG A 376 20.19 13.88 -10.61
N TRP A 377 19.65 13.90 -9.39
CA TRP A 377 19.35 15.18 -8.76
C TRP A 377 20.74 15.82 -8.55
N ALA A 378 21.17 16.61 -9.54
CA ALA A 378 22.32 17.46 -9.35
C ALA A 378 21.92 18.43 -8.26
N SER A 379 22.52 18.26 -7.08
CA SER A 379 22.79 19.30 -6.10
C SER A 379 22.49 20.72 -6.60
N SER A 380 21.23 21.15 -6.51
CA SER A 380 20.85 22.54 -6.52
C SER A 380 20.40 22.89 -5.10
N GLY A 381 21.39 22.92 -4.20
CA GLY A 381 21.47 23.87 -3.09
C GLY A 381 20.31 24.07 -2.10
N SER A 382 19.22 23.31 -2.13
CA SER A 382 18.17 23.42 -1.11
C SER A 382 17.64 22.03 -0.74
N MET A 383 17.53 21.82 0.57
CA MET A 383 17.22 20.54 1.23
C MET A 383 18.40 19.55 1.29
N ARG A 384 19.49 20.00 1.92
CA ARG A 384 20.08 19.22 3.00
C ARG A 384 19.50 19.72 4.31
#